data_AF-A0A7S1D0H1-F1
#
_entry.id   AF-A0A7S1D0H1-F1
#
_cell.length_a   1.000
_cell.length_b   1.000
_cell.length_c   1.000
_cell.angle_alpha   90.00
_cell.angle_beta   90.00
_cell.angle_gamma   90.00
#
_symmetry.space_group_name_H-M   'P 1'
#
loop_
_entity.id
_entity.type
_entity.pdbx_description
1 polymer ?
#
loop_
_entity_poly.entity_id
_entity_poly.type
_entity_poly.pdbx_seq_one_letter_code
_entity_poly.pdbx_strand_id
1 'polypeptide(L)'
;PWIAANTCVAVKEIDSFAKTCVKWRTTRLPVLPEALGCLEDRIRSGRCVASHHDYDLYLPSNNDKKEHHALILLPGALVPHRAYSEVAAALSDHGIVVVVV
;
A
#
# COMPACT_ATOMS: atom_id res chain seq x y z
N PRO A 1 -23.93 -9.06 -14.77
CA PRO A 1 -23.00 -8.35 -15.68
C PRO A 1 -22.18 -7.32 -14.88
N TRP A 2 -20.86 -7.46 -14.89
CA TRP A 2 -19.91 -6.52 -14.27
C TRP A 2 -19.93 -5.23 -15.12
N ILE A 3 -20.75 -4.25 -14.73
CA ILE A 3 -21.09 -3.09 -15.56
C ILE A 3 -20.11 -1.96 -15.29
N ALA A 4 -19.68 -1.28 -16.36
CA ALA A 4 -18.72 -0.16 -16.44
C ALA A 4 -18.87 0.97 -15.39
N ALA A 5 -19.98 1.03 -14.65
CA ALA A 5 -20.18 1.93 -13.53
C ALA A 5 -19.13 1.74 -12.42
N ASN A 6 -18.78 0.49 -12.06
CA ASN A 6 -17.75 0.21 -11.05
C ASN A 6 -16.34 0.60 -11.54
N THR A 7 -16.10 0.46 -12.84
CA THR A 7 -14.84 0.86 -13.47
C THR A 7 -14.69 2.38 -13.49
N CYS A 8 -15.76 3.13 -13.73
CA CYS A 8 -15.73 4.59 -13.73
C CYS A 8 -15.53 5.20 -12.33
N VAL A 9 -16.02 4.56 -11.26
CA VAL A 9 -15.74 4.97 -9.87
C VAL A 9 -14.26 4.75 -9.55
N ALA A 10 -13.74 3.58 -9.91
CA ALA A 10 -12.30 3.30 -9.78
C ALA A 10 -11.45 4.33 -10.53
N VAL A 11 -11.85 4.81 -11.71
CA VAL A 11 -11.08 5.82 -12.47
C VAL A 11 -11.04 7.19 -11.76
N LYS A 12 -12.13 7.65 -11.15
CA LYS A 12 -12.12 8.92 -10.38
C LYS A 12 -11.33 8.81 -9.09
N GLU A 13 -11.43 7.67 -8.42
CA GLU A 13 -10.60 7.38 -7.24
C GLU A 13 -9.13 7.23 -7.61
N ILE A 14 -8.82 6.60 -8.76
CA ILE A 14 -7.47 6.50 -9.34
C ILE A 14 -6.90 7.88 -9.64
N ASP A 15 -7.69 8.86 -10.09
CA ASP A 15 -7.18 10.18 -10.43
C ASP A 15 -6.81 11.00 -9.17
N SER A 16 -7.62 10.88 -8.11
CA SER A 16 -7.33 11.43 -6.77
C SER A 16 -6.16 10.70 -6.11
N PHE A 17 -6.13 9.38 -6.22
CA PHE A 17 -5.06 8.51 -5.75
C PHE A 17 -3.75 8.78 -6.50
N ALA A 18 -3.78 8.95 -7.81
CA ALA A 18 -2.63 9.27 -8.65
C ALA A 18 -2.05 10.64 -8.28
N LYS A 19 -2.89 11.64 -8.03
CA LYS A 19 -2.44 12.94 -7.48
C LYS A 19 -1.74 12.78 -6.13
N THR A 20 -2.26 11.90 -5.28
CA THR A 20 -1.65 11.54 -3.99
C THR A 20 -0.30 10.83 -4.18
N CYS A 21 -0.21 9.87 -5.10
CA CYS A 21 1.02 9.15 -5.44
C CYS A 21 2.08 10.07 -6.07
N VAL A 22 1.67 11.04 -6.90
CA VAL A 22 2.59 12.04 -7.49
C VAL A 22 3.18 12.94 -6.41
N LYS A 23 2.39 13.34 -5.41
CA LYS A 23 2.90 14.07 -4.23
C LYS A 23 3.92 13.24 -3.45
N TRP A 24 3.70 11.94 -3.34
CA TRP A 24 4.63 11.02 -2.64
C TRP A 24 5.89 10.73 -3.44
N ARG A 25 5.85 10.85 -4.78
CA ARG A 25 7.02 10.72 -5.65
C ARG A 25 8.06 11.82 -5.40
N THR A 26 7.62 13.04 -5.11
CA THR A 26 8.51 14.19 -4.88
C THR A 26 9.21 14.18 -3.51
N THR A 27 8.75 13.35 -2.58
CA THR A 27 9.36 13.18 -1.24
C THR A 27 10.32 11.99 -1.14
N ARG A 28 10.55 11.25 -2.24
CA ARG A 28 11.41 10.05 -2.21
C ARG A 28 12.89 10.43 -2.15
N LEU A 29 13.47 10.40 -0.96
CA LEU A 29 14.83 9.90 -0.80
C LEU A 29 14.76 8.39 -0.55
N PRO A 30 15.56 7.57 -1.23
CA PRO A 30 15.55 6.13 -1.03
C PRO A 30 16.35 5.83 0.23
N VAL A 31 15.71 5.88 1.40
CA VAL A 31 16.36 5.44 2.63
C VAL A 31 15.72 4.12 3.01
N LEU A 32 16.19 3.04 2.39
CA LEU A 32 15.84 1.66 2.75
C LEU A 32 15.79 1.43 4.28
N PRO A 33 16.67 2.04 5.11
CA PRO A 33 16.54 1.99 6.56
C PRO A 33 15.20 2.50 7.12
N GLU A 34 14.64 3.58 6.60
CA GLU A 34 13.37 4.16 7.07
C GLU A 34 12.19 3.25 6.69
N ALA A 35 12.22 2.71 5.46
CA ALA A 35 11.22 1.73 5.02
C ALA A 35 11.25 0.45 5.87
N LEU A 36 12.43 -0.03 6.24
CA LEU A 36 12.58 -1.17 7.14
C LEU A 36 12.08 -0.87 8.55
N GLY A 37 12.38 0.31 9.10
CA GLY A 37 11.82 0.76 10.38
C GLY A 37 10.30 0.81 10.34
N CYS A 38 9.72 1.34 9.26
CA CYS A 38 8.28 1.36 9.05
C CYS A 38 7.69 -0.06 9.01
N LEU A 39 8.33 -0.99 8.30
CA LEU A 39 7.92 -2.40 8.26
C LEU A 39 7.91 -3.02 9.67
N GLU A 40 9.01 -2.86 10.42
CA GLU A 40 9.13 -3.37 11.78
C GLU A 40 8.03 -2.81 12.71
N ASP A 41 7.75 -1.51 12.61
CA ASP A 41 6.69 -0.87 13.38
C ASP A 41 5.31 -1.41 13.02
N ARG A 42 5.05 -1.70 11.73
CA ARG A 42 3.78 -2.29 11.30
C ARG A 42 3.63 -3.75 11.71
N ILE A 43 4.71 -4.53 11.66
CA ILE A 43 4.72 -5.91 12.18
C ILE A 43 4.44 -5.89 13.69
N ARG A 44 5.15 -5.03 14.44
CA ARG A 44 4.98 -4.91 15.90
C ARG A 44 3.58 -4.48 16.29
N SER A 45 2.94 -3.62 15.51
CA SER A 45 1.56 -3.19 15.73
C SER A 45 0.50 -4.18 15.25
N GLY A 46 0.88 -5.35 14.73
CA GLY A 46 -0.05 -6.36 14.20
C GLY A 46 -0.77 -5.92 12.91
N ARG A 47 -0.26 -4.86 12.27
CA ARG A 47 -0.83 -4.21 11.09
C ARG A 47 -0.12 -4.56 9.79
N CYS A 48 0.92 -5.39 9.88
CA CYS A 48 1.57 -6.01 8.74
C CYS A 48 1.85 -7.48 9.04
N VAL A 49 1.49 -8.36 8.11
CA VAL A 49 1.92 -9.75 8.06
C VAL A 49 3.00 -9.84 6.99
N ALA A 50 4.26 -9.90 7.43
CA ALA A 50 5.41 -10.01 6.54
C ALA A 50 5.76 -11.49 6.35
N SER A 51 5.75 -11.96 5.11
CA SER A 51 6.44 -13.20 4.72
C SER A 51 7.87 -12.83 4.34
N HIS A 52 8.86 -13.47 4.96
CA HIS A 52 10.27 -13.14 4.75
C HIS A 52 10.71 -13.14 3.28
N HIS A 53 10.02 -13.89 2.40
CA HIS A 53 10.42 -14.12 1.02
C HIS A 53 9.39 -13.74 -0.04
N ASP A 54 8.10 -13.73 0.28
CA ASP A 54 7.08 -13.78 -0.77
C ASP A 54 6.22 -12.52 -0.89
N TYR A 55 5.89 -11.88 0.23
CA TYR A 55 5.04 -10.70 0.24
C TYR A 55 4.95 -10.06 1.63
N ASP A 56 4.55 -8.78 1.66
CA ASP A 56 4.11 -8.07 2.85
C ASP A 56 2.64 -7.68 2.71
N LEU A 57 1.80 -8.10 3.66
CA LEU A 57 0.38 -7.77 3.73
C LEU A 57 0.13 -6.70 4.80
N TYR A 58 -0.28 -5.52 4.39
CA TYR A 58 -0.64 -4.40 5.26
C TYR A 58 -2.14 -4.33 5.45
N LEU A 59 -2.55 -4.32 6.73
CA LEU A 59 -3.94 -4.26 7.14
C LEU A 59 -4.33 -2.84 7.54
N PRO A 60 -5.58 -2.43 7.27
CA PRO A 60 -6.07 -1.12 7.64
C PRO A 60 -6.17 -0.97 9.17
N SER A 61 -5.96 0.25 9.67
CA SER A 61 -6.09 0.57 11.09
C SER A 61 -7.54 0.53 11.58
N ASN A 62 -8.51 0.67 10.68
CA ASN A 62 -9.93 0.70 11.04
C ASN A 62 -10.74 -0.25 10.15
N ASN A 63 -11.37 -1.25 10.77
CA ASN A 63 -12.17 -2.29 10.10
C ASN A 63 -13.66 -1.91 9.98
N ASP A 64 -14.03 -0.68 10.32
CA ASP A 64 -15.43 -0.23 10.33
C ASP A 64 -16.05 -0.07 8.92
N LYS A 65 -15.25 -0.16 7.85
CA LYS A 65 -15.76 -0.06 6.47
C LYS A 65 -16.25 -1.43 6.00
N LYS A 66 -17.52 -1.50 5.55
CA LYS A 66 -18.12 -2.70 4.95
C LYS A 66 -17.47 -3.12 3.62
N GLU A 67 -16.76 -2.21 2.96
CA GLU A 67 -16.06 -2.45 1.71
C GLU A 67 -14.57 -2.12 1.89
N HIS A 68 -13.73 -3.12 1.68
CA HIS A 68 -12.28 -2.97 1.68
C HIS A 68 -11.78 -2.96 0.25
N HIS A 69 -11.19 -1.83 -0.17
CA HIS A 69 -10.42 -1.78 -1.39
C HIS A 69 -9.07 -2.46 -1.14
N ALA A 70 -8.61 -3.25 -2.11
CA ALA A 70 -7.33 -3.93 -2.06
C ALA A 70 -6.43 -3.44 -3.19
N LEU A 71 -5.14 -3.26 -2.89
CA LEU A 71 -4.10 -2.89 -3.85
C LEU A 71 -2.95 -3.89 -3.80
N ILE A 72 -2.44 -4.24 -4.97
CA ILE A 72 -1.22 -5.04 -5.10
C ILE A 72 -0.13 -4.12 -5.65
N LEU A 73 0.97 -4.01 -4.92
CA LEU A 73 2.17 -3.28 -5.32
C LEU A 73 3.19 -4.28 -5.84
N LEU A 74 3.64 -4.04 -7.07
CA LEU A 74 4.69 -4.82 -7.71
C LEU A 74 5.95 -3.94 -7.75
N PRO A 75 6.99 -4.28 -6.98
CA PRO A 75 8.28 -3.62 -7.04
C PRO A 75 8.88 -3.66 -8.44
N GLY A 76 9.64 -2.62 -8.77
CA GLY A 76 10.46 -2.61 -9.98
C GLY A 76 11.56 -3.68 -9.91
N ALA A 77 12.16 -4.00 -11.06
CA ALA A 77 13.26 -4.95 -11.14
C ALA A 77 14.39 -4.59 -10.15
N LEU A 78 14.87 -5.59 -9.41
CA LEU A 78 15.94 -5.48 -8.41
C LEU A 78 15.61 -4.59 -7.20
N VAL A 79 14.35 -4.21 -6.99
CA VAL A 79 13.90 -3.48 -5.80
C VAL A 79 13.23 -4.47 -4.85
N PRO A 80 13.69 -4.60 -3.59
CA PRO A 80 13.01 -5.49 -2.63
C PRO A 80 11.61 -4.95 -2.30
N HIS A 81 10.61 -5.81 -2.10
CA HIS A 81 9.25 -5.41 -1.71
C HIS A 81 9.25 -4.54 -0.44
N ARG A 82 10.18 -4.77 0.49
CA ARG A 82 10.36 -3.98 1.71
C ARG A 82 10.68 -2.50 1.46
N ALA A 83 11.19 -2.15 0.28
CA ALA A 83 11.38 -0.74 -0.09
C ALA A 83 10.06 0.02 -0.29
N TYR A 84 8.93 -0.70 -0.40
CA TYR A 84 7.60 -0.12 -0.54
C TYR A 84 6.87 0.00 0.79
N SER A 85 7.49 -0.41 1.91
CA SER A 85 6.83 -0.49 3.21
C SER A 85 6.21 0.82 3.68
N GLU A 86 6.86 1.97 3.45
CA GLU A 86 6.28 3.27 3.79
C GLU A 86 5.02 3.59 2.98
N VAL A 87 5.08 3.32 1.67
CA VAL A 87 3.95 3.56 0.76
C VAL A 87 2.80 2.63 1.11
N ALA A 88 3.09 1.35 1.30
CA ALA A 88 2.08 0.36 1.65
C ALA A 88 1.43 0.65 3.01
N ALA A 89 2.23 1.06 4.01
CA ALA A 89 1.76 1.49 5.31
C ALA A 89 0.91 2.76 5.24
N ALA A 90 1.31 3.75 4.45
CA ALA A 90 0.54 4.98 4.30
C ALA A 90 -0.80 4.72 3.59
N LEU A 91 -0.82 3.84 2.59
CA LEU A 91 -2.05 3.42 1.92
C LEU A 91 -2.96 2.61 2.85
N SER A 92 -2.40 1.75 3.70
CA SER A 92 -3.21 0.99 4.65
C SER A 92 -3.81 1.85 5.76
N ASP A 93 -3.11 2.91 6.17
CA ASP A 93 -3.66 3.91 7.07
C ASP A 93 -4.90 4.64 6.51
N HIS A 94 -5.08 4.68 5.18
CA HIS A 94 -6.29 5.22 4.54
C HIS A 94 -7.46 4.21 4.47
N GLY A 95 -7.27 3.00 5.01
CA GLY A 95 -8.29 1.95 5.03
C GLY A 95 -8.22 0.98 3.85
N ILE A 96 -7.08 0.92 3.15
CA ILE A 96 -6.88 0.06 1.99
C ILE A 96 -6.08 -1.18 2.43
N VAL A 97 -6.48 -2.37 2.00
CA VAL A 97 -5.63 -3.57 2.17
C VAL A 97 -4.54 -3.52 1.12
N VAL A 98 -3.27 -3.61 1.51
CA VAL A 98 -2.15 -3.53 0.56
C VAL A 98 -1.29 -4.77 0.64
N VAL A 99 -1.03 -5.38 -0.51
CA VAL A 99 -0.08 -6.49 -0.65
C VAL A 99 1.10 -6.01 -1.47
N VAL A 100 2.32 -6.19 -0.98
CA VAL A 100 3.54 -5.97 -1.76
C VAL A 100 4.18 -7.32 -2.04
N VAL A 101 4.41 -7.66 -3.31
CA VAL A 101 4.97 -8.95 -3.74
C VAL A 101 6.45 -8.78 -4.10
#